data_AF-A0A1H2VT55-F1
#
_entry.id   AF-A0A1H2VT55-F1
#
_cell.length_a   1.000
_cell.length_b   1.000
_cell.length_c   1.000
_cell.angle_alpha   90.00
_cell.angle_beta   90.00
_cell.angle_gamma   90.00
#
_symmetry.space_group_name_H-M   'P 1'
#
loop_
_entity.id
_entity.type
_entity.pdbx_description
1 polymer ?
#
loop_
_entity_poly.entity_id
_entity_poly.type
_entity_poly.pdbx_seq_one_letter_code
_entity_poly.pdbx_strand_id
1 'polypeptide(L)'
;MTMVAEKIRCRCGTLMDTIEKDVSWIGSDGSRYVIRKVPMYSCSNHGCSEEYTSSNVQINVSILADEMRNGNLSKSTDYEERF
;
A
#
# COMPACT_ATOMS: atom_id res chain seq x y z
N MET A 1 -21.12 4.92 -19.67
CA MET A 1 -20.11 5.57 -18.82
C MET A 1 -18.82 4.79 -18.99
N THR A 2 -17.91 5.31 -19.80
CA THR A 2 -16.58 4.73 -20.02
C THR A 2 -15.78 4.90 -18.74
N MET A 3 -15.46 3.81 -18.07
CA MET A 3 -14.49 3.83 -16.96
C MET A 3 -13.13 4.16 -17.57
N VAL A 4 -12.77 5.44 -17.59
CA VAL A 4 -11.38 5.83 -17.82
C VAL A 4 -10.68 5.43 -16.54
N ALA A 5 -10.01 4.28 -16.55
CA ALA A 5 -8.97 4.02 -15.56
C ALA A 5 -7.92 5.12 -15.77
N GLU A 6 -8.00 6.19 -14.98
CA GLU A 6 -7.05 7.30 -15.00
C GLU A 6 -5.69 6.72 -14.62
N LYS A 7 -4.91 6.32 -15.63
CA LYS A 7 -3.57 5.81 -15.41
C LYS A 7 -2.72 6.96 -14.90
N ILE A 8 -2.27 6.85 -13.66
CA ILE A 8 -1.42 7.85 -13.00
C ILE A 8 -0.12 7.97 -13.81
N ARG A 9 0.24 9.21 -14.17
CA ARG A 9 1.50 9.49 -14.85
C ARG A 9 2.60 9.70 -13.82
N CYS A 10 3.69 8.99 -14.01
CA CYS A 10 4.95 9.19 -13.34
C CYS A 10 5.59 10.51 -13.81
N ARG A 11 6.42 11.17 -12.98
CA ARG A 11 7.10 12.42 -13.34
C ARG A 11 8.02 12.27 -14.54
N CYS A 12 8.53 11.07 -14.82
CA CYS A 12 9.31 10.81 -16.03
C CYS A 12 8.44 10.75 -17.32
N GLY A 13 7.13 10.99 -17.22
CA GLY A 13 6.18 11.00 -18.34
C GLY A 13 5.64 9.62 -18.72
N THR A 14 6.12 8.54 -18.07
CA THR A 14 5.62 7.17 -18.27
C THR A 14 4.39 6.92 -17.39
N LEU A 15 3.65 5.86 -17.70
CA LEU A 15 2.56 5.40 -16.85
C LEU A 15 3.12 4.71 -15.59
N MET A 16 2.33 4.72 -14.52
CA MET A 16 2.60 3.89 -13.35
C MET A 16 1.80 2.59 -13.46
N ASP A 17 2.41 1.49 -13.05
CA ASP A 17 1.76 0.20 -12.88
C ASP A 17 1.38 -0.02 -11.43
N THR A 18 0.28 -0.73 -11.21
CA THR A 18 -0.09 -1.18 -9.87
C THR A 18 0.78 -2.38 -9.50
N ILE A 19 1.42 -2.30 -8.35
CA ILE A 19 2.21 -3.36 -7.74
C ILE A 19 1.67 -3.66 -6.35
N GLU A 20 1.86 -4.90 -5.89
CA GLU A 20 1.55 -5.30 -4.53
C GLU A 20 2.85 -5.37 -3.72
N LYS A 21 2.86 -4.77 -2.53
CA LYS A 21 4.01 -4.81 -1.61
C LYS A 21 3.58 -5.16 -0.20
N ASP A 22 4.49 -5.79 0.52
CA ASP A 22 4.31 -6.06 1.95
C ASP A 22 4.86 -4.88 2.76
N VAL A 23 4.02 -4.33 3.63
CA VAL A 23 4.41 -3.30 4.59
C VAL A 23 4.69 -3.98 5.93
N SER A 24 5.92 -3.90 6.42
CA SER A 24 6.27 -4.48 7.72
C SER A 24 6.98 -3.50 8.62
N TRP A 25 6.70 -3.58 9.92
CA TRP A 25 7.33 -2.76 10.96
C TRP A 25 7.52 -3.57 12.24
N ILE A 26 8.38 -3.08 13.13
CA ILE A 26 8.53 -3.62 14.49
C ILE A 26 7.70 -2.74 15.42
N GLY A 27 6.74 -3.32 16.13
CA GLY A 27 5.96 -2.59 17.13
C GLY A 27 6.71 -2.42 18.44
N SER A 28 6.17 -1.59 19.32
CA SER A 28 6.75 -1.28 20.63
C SER A 28 6.86 -2.50 21.55
N ASP A 29 6.10 -3.57 21.28
CA ASP A 29 6.14 -4.85 21.96
C ASP A 29 7.23 -5.80 21.42
N GLY A 30 8.05 -5.35 20.46
CA GLY A 30 9.08 -6.15 19.81
C GLY A 30 8.56 -7.14 18.77
N SER A 31 7.25 -7.21 18.56
CA SER A 31 6.65 -8.04 17.52
C SER A 31 6.84 -7.42 16.14
N ARG A 32 7.08 -8.29 15.15
CA ARG A 32 7.03 -7.90 13.74
C ARG A 32 5.59 -7.93 13.25
N TYR A 33 5.12 -6.78 12.78
CA TYR A 33 3.84 -6.62 12.14
C TYR A 33 4.02 -6.61 10.63
N VAL A 34 3.13 -7.26 9.89
CA VAL A 34 3.15 -7.34 8.43
C VAL A 34 1.74 -7.18 7.89
N ILE A 35 1.55 -6.20 7.00
CA ILE A 35 0.38 -6.09 6.13
C ILE A 35 0.82 -6.50 4.74
N ARG A 36 0.26 -7.58 4.21
CA ARG A 36 0.64 -8.15 2.92
C ARG A 36 -0.20 -7.58 1.78
N LYS A 37 0.34 -7.61 0.56
CA LYS A 37 -0.38 -7.25 -0.67
C LYS A 37 -0.98 -5.83 -0.67
N VAL A 38 -0.28 -4.86 -0.09
CA VAL A 38 -0.69 -3.46 -0.13
C VAL A 38 -0.56 -2.94 -1.56
N PRO A 39 -1.64 -2.46 -2.19
CA PRO A 39 -1.57 -1.95 -3.57
C PRO A 39 -0.87 -0.59 -3.59
N MET A 40 0.19 -0.49 -4.39
CA MET A 40 0.97 0.71 -4.62
C MET A 40 1.11 0.92 -6.12
N TYR A 41 1.47 2.13 -6.53
CA TYR A 41 1.79 2.46 -7.91
C TYR A 41 3.29 2.64 -8.03
N SER A 42 3.91 1.97 -8.99
CA SER A 42 5.34 2.11 -9.28
C SER A 42 5.53 2.50 -10.74
N CYS A 43 6.47 3.37 -10.99
CA CYS A 43 6.78 3.82 -12.33
C CYS A 43 7.31 2.66 -13.18
N SER A 44 6.72 2.42 -14.37
CA SER A 44 7.13 1.31 -15.24
C SER A 44 8.54 1.46 -15.83
N ASN A 45 9.10 2.67 -15.78
CA ASN A 45 10.44 2.95 -16.29
C ASN A 45 11.49 2.58 -15.26
N HIS A 46 12.34 1.59 -15.55
CA HIS A 46 13.43 1.13 -14.67
C HIS A 46 14.43 2.23 -14.27
N GLY A 47 14.52 3.33 -15.02
CA GLY A 47 15.34 4.49 -14.67
C GLY A 47 14.67 5.48 -13.70
N CYS A 48 13.41 5.27 -13.34
CA CYS A 48 12.63 6.14 -12.47
C CYS A 48 12.06 5.34 -11.30
N SER A 49 12.64 5.50 -10.12
CA SER A 49 12.21 4.81 -8.89
C SER A 49 11.05 5.52 -8.19
N GLU A 50 10.16 6.16 -8.94
CA GLU A 50 9.02 6.87 -8.36
C GLU A 50 7.94 5.87 -7.97
N GLU A 51 7.56 5.93 -6.70
CA GLU A 51 6.48 5.15 -6.13
C GLU A 51 5.43 6.09 -5.55
N TYR A 52 4.18 5.72 -5.74
CA TYR A 52 3.03 6.46 -5.25
C TYR A 52 2.10 5.51 -4.52
N THR A 53 1.55 5.95 -3.40
CA THR A 53 0.52 5.21 -2.67
C THR A 53 -0.67 6.14 -2.53
N SER A 54 -1.85 5.67 -2.93
CA SER A 54 -3.05 6.49 -2.82
C SER A 54 -3.35 6.83 -1.35
N SER A 55 -3.95 7.99 -1.12
CA SER A 55 -4.32 8.41 0.23
C SER A 55 -5.26 7.40 0.91
N ASN A 56 -6.16 6.78 0.16
CA ASN A 56 -7.06 5.74 0.68
C ASN A 56 -6.28 4.53 1.20
N VAL A 57 -5.28 4.06 0.44
CA VAL A 57 -4.42 2.95 0.87
C VAL A 57 -3.64 3.33 2.12
N GLN A 58 -3.07 4.53 2.18
CA GLN A 58 -2.34 5.00 3.36
C GLN A 58 -3.22 5.06 4.61
N ILE A 59 -4.45 5.57 4.47
CA ILE A 59 -5.44 5.63 5.56
C ILE A 59 -5.81 4.22 6.01
N ASN A 60 -6.12 3.33 5.08
CA ASN A 60 -6.51 1.96 5.41
C ASN A 60 -5.36 1.16 6.07
N VAL A 61 -4.12 1.30 5.57
CA VAL A 61 -2.94 0.72 6.21
C VAL A 61 -2.77 1.22 7.64
N SER A 62 -3.04 2.51 7.90
CA SER A 62 -2.96 3.10 9.24
C SER A 62 -4.01 2.49 10.17
N ILE A 63 -5.25 2.31 9.70
CA ILE A 63 -6.33 1.66 10.45
C ILE A 63 -5.97 0.21 10.77
N LEU A 64 -5.52 -0.57 9.77
CA LEU A 64 -5.07 -1.96 9.98
C LEU A 64 -3.92 -2.01 11.00
N ALA A 65 -2.96 -1.10 10.92
CA ALA A 65 -1.85 -1.04 11.86
C ALA A 65 -2.33 -0.76 13.30
N ASP A 66 -3.32 0.11 13.49
CA ASP A 66 -3.90 0.40 14.81
C ASP A 66 -4.70 -0.78 15.36
N GLU A 67 -5.49 -1.45 14.52
CA GLU A 67 -6.22 -2.68 14.90
C GLU A 67 -5.26 -3.81 15.30
N MET A 68 -4.12 -3.94 14.61
CA MET A 68 -3.07 -4.91 14.98
C MET A 68 -2.41 -4.54 16.33
N ARG A 69 -2.17 -3.26 16.60
CA ARG A 69 -1.63 -2.79 17.89
C ARG A 69 -2.61 -3.01 19.04
N ASN A 70 -3.90 -2.86 18.78
CA ASN A 70 -4.97 -3.10 19.75
C ASN A 70 -5.22 -4.61 20.00
N GLY A 71 -4.57 -5.48 19.22
CA GLY A 71 -4.74 -6.93 19.32
C GLY A 71 -6.02 -7.46 18.67
N ASN A 72 -6.76 -6.63 17.95
CA ASN A 72 -7.97 -7.02 17.21
C ASN A 72 -7.63 -7.78 15.93
N LEU A 73 -6.45 -7.52 15.35
CA LEU A 73 -5.94 -8.21 14.17
C LEU A 73 -4.65 -8.99 14.49
N SER A 74 -4.42 -10.03 13.70
CA SER A 74 -3.19 -10.83 13.77
C SER A 74 -1.97 -9.99 13.38
N LYS A 75 -0.80 -10.33 13.94
CA LYS A 75 0.49 -9.69 13.62
C LYS A 75 0.89 -9.78 12.13
N SER A 76 0.28 -10.69 11.39
CA SER A 76 0.35 -10.75 9.94
C SER A 76 -1.08 -10.76 9.40
N THR A 77 -1.41 -9.79 8.55
CA THR A 77 -2.73 -9.70 7.90
C THR A 77 -2.54 -9.40 6.42
N ASP A 78 -3.47 -9.87 5.58
CA ASP A 78 -3.55 -9.41 4.20
C ASP A 78 -4.26 -8.05 4.16
N TYR A 79 -3.89 -7.22 3.18
CA TYR A 79 -4.57 -5.96 2.92
C TYR A 79 -5.97 -6.24 2.37
N GLU A 80 -6.98 -5.67 3.03
CA GLU A 80 -8.37 -5.68 2.56
C GLU A 80 -8.85 -4.23 2.48
N GLU A 81 -9.33 -3.81 1.30
CA GLU A 81 -10.06 -2.54 1.17
C GLU A 81 -11.37 -2.63 1.94
N ARG A 82 -11.41 -1.99 3.12
CA ARG A 82 -12.60 -1.95 3.96
C ARG A 82 -13.48 -0.72 3.70
N PHE A 83 -13.05 0.19 2.81
CA PHE A 83 -13.71 1.46 2.52
C PHE A 83 -13.52 1.88 1.06
#